data_AF-A0A1H4UHG7-F1
#
_entry.id   AF-A0A1H4UHG7-F1
#
_cell.length_a   1.000
_cell.length_b   1.000
_cell.length_c   1.000
_cell.angle_alpha   90.00
_cell.angle_beta   90.00
_cell.angle_gamma   90.00
#
_symmetry.space_group_name_H-M   'P 1'
#
loop_
_entity.id
_entity.type
_entity.pdbx_description
1 polymer ?
#
loop_
_entity_poly.entity_id
_entity_poly.type
_entity_poly.pdbx_seq_one_letter_code
_entity_poly.pdbx_strand_id
1 'polypeptide(L)'
;MTRTSWTRRSLAALAACVLLSCATAGCGTGGPDRGTAAPSPVGKVLDGTDGGGRHLREVAEEDAPEVGVEVAPESGGGWEVRLTFRRFHCSAPGAGPEAAPGRGLAHLFVDGRRVARLRAHEYHLPGRLVPHGTHHVTARLYADDGTVWAVHGKPVQSTADITVSDTEVDAPGPSAGTGTPPPAT
;
A
#
# COMPACT_ATOMS: atom_id res chain seq x y z
N MET A 1 -38.85 7.97 18.88
CA MET A 1 -38.98 9.22 18.09
C MET A 1 -38.92 10.40 19.04
N THR A 2 -37.76 11.06 19.15
CA THR A 2 -37.62 12.33 19.86
C THR A 2 -36.69 13.21 19.05
N ARG A 3 -37.32 14.19 18.38
CA ARG A 3 -36.69 15.30 17.66
C ARG A 3 -36.23 16.35 18.68
N THR A 4 -35.63 17.44 18.19
CA THR A 4 -35.43 18.76 18.84
C THR A 4 -33.99 18.95 19.34
N SER A 5 -33.24 20.00 19.04
CA SER A 5 -33.43 21.15 18.12
C SER A 5 -32.13 21.94 18.04
N TRP A 6 -31.86 22.43 16.84
CA TRP A 6 -31.03 23.57 16.48
C TRP A 6 -31.26 24.79 17.39
N THR A 7 -30.18 25.36 17.96
CA THR A 7 -30.17 26.73 18.49
C THR A 7 -29.27 27.61 17.65
N ARG A 8 -29.91 28.48 16.86
CA ARG A 8 -29.32 29.70 16.30
C ARG A 8 -29.54 30.79 17.35
N ARG A 9 -28.51 31.55 17.69
CA ARG A 9 -28.68 32.91 18.24
C ARG A 9 -27.71 33.85 17.56
N SER A 10 -28.30 34.83 16.89
CA SER A 10 -27.68 35.96 16.19
C SER A 10 -27.56 37.19 17.10
N LEU A 11 -26.92 38.24 16.57
CA LEU A 11 -26.86 39.68 16.95
C LEU A 11 -25.51 40.10 17.53
N ALA A 12 -24.92 41.25 17.23
CA ALA A 12 -25.08 42.32 16.22
C ALA A 12 -23.93 43.32 16.47
N ALA A 13 -23.52 44.10 15.46
CA ALA A 13 -23.25 45.55 15.54
C ALA A 13 -22.29 46.04 14.43
N LEU A 14 -22.73 47.11 13.76
CA LEU A 14 -22.02 47.95 12.81
C LEU A 14 -20.94 48.81 13.50
N ALA A 15 -19.84 49.06 12.80
CA ALA A 15 -19.10 50.32 12.93
C ALA A 15 -18.35 50.62 11.62
N ALA A 16 -18.76 51.70 10.94
CA ALA A 16 -18.06 52.28 9.82
C ALA A 16 -16.91 53.18 10.33
N CYS A 17 -15.74 53.08 9.70
CA CYS A 17 -14.71 54.12 9.74
C CYS A 17 -14.01 54.18 8.38
N VAL A 18 -14.29 55.24 7.64
CA VAL A 18 -13.50 55.68 6.49
C VAL A 18 -12.28 56.41 7.05
N LEU A 19 -11.07 55.92 6.76
CA LEU A 19 -9.86 56.72 6.78
C LEU A 19 -9.03 56.42 5.53
N LEU A 20 -8.99 57.42 4.67
CA LEU A 20 -8.11 57.55 3.52
C LEU A 20 -6.66 57.69 4.01
N SER A 21 -5.73 56.91 3.46
CA SER A 21 -4.28 57.10 3.66
C SER A 21 -3.53 56.68 2.41
N CYS A 22 -2.98 57.66 1.70
CA CYS A 22 -2.00 57.48 0.63
C CYS A 22 -0.65 57.03 1.20
N ALA A 23 0.01 56.03 0.61
CA ALA A 23 1.47 55.91 0.65
C ALA A 23 2.02 54.98 -0.44
N THR A 24 2.76 55.62 -1.36
CA THR A 24 3.99 55.22 -2.07
C THR A 24 4.15 53.83 -2.68
N ALA A 25 4.42 53.84 -3.99
CA ALA A 25 5.03 52.75 -4.74
C ALA A 25 6.31 52.24 -4.06
N GLY A 26 6.32 50.96 -3.69
CA GLY A 26 7.52 50.19 -3.38
C GLY A 26 7.77 49.18 -4.50
N CYS A 27 8.82 49.38 -5.29
CA CYS A 27 9.40 48.32 -6.10
C CYS A 27 10.21 47.42 -5.17
N GLY A 28 9.80 46.15 -5.05
CA GLY A 28 10.62 45.14 -4.38
C GLY A 28 9.81 43.95 -3.91
N THR A 29 9.83 42.86 -4.69
CA THR A 29 10.59 41.62 -4.42
C THR A 29 9.91 40.48 -5.16
N GLY A 30 10.71 39.67 -5.85
CA GLY A 30 10.23 38.50 -6.56
C GLY A 30 9.67 37.45 -5.59
N GLY A 31 8.59 36.81 -6.01
CA GLY A 31 8.19 35.49 -5.56
C GLY A 31 7.80 34.70 -6.82
N PRO A 32 8.25 33.44 -6.98
CA PRO A 32 7.82 32.66 -8.12
C PRO A 32 6.31 32.44 -8.00
N ASP A 33 5.58 32.77 -9.07
CA ASP A 33 4.26 32.22 -9.35
C ASP A 33 4.38 30.69 -9.33
N ARG A 34 4.16 30.09 -8.15
CA ARG A 34 3.71 28.71 -8.08
C ARG A 34 2.25 28.77 -8.48
N GLY A 35 2.03 28.87 -9.79
CA GLY A 35 0.80 28.40 -10.37
C GLY A 35 0.58 27.00 -9.82
N THR A 36 -0.48 26.83 -9.04
CA THR A 36 -0.99 25.51 -8.69
C THR A 36 -1.44 24.89 -10.00
N ALA A 37 -0.48 24.35 -10.76
CA ALA A 37 -0.76 23.45 -11.84
C ALA A 37 -1.59 22.35 -11.22
N ALA A 38 -2.82 22.16 -11.72
CA ALA A 38 -3.61 21.00 -11.36
C ALA A 38 -2.71 19.76 -11.49
N PRO A 39 -2.72 18.85 -10.51
CA PRO A 39 -1.89 17.66 -10.58
C PRO A 39 -2.14 16.98 -11.92
N SER A 40 -1.08 16.75 -12.69
CA SER A 40 -1.21 15.93 -13.89
C SER A 40 -1.75 14.58 -13.42
N PRO A 41 -2.79 14.01 -14.05
CA PRO A 41 -3.41 12.78 -13.56
C PRO A 41 -2.43 11.59 -13.59
N VAL A 42 -1.34 11.68 -14.36
CA VAL A 42 -0.25 10.71 -14.41
C VAL A 42 0.83 10.96 -13.34
N GLY A 43 0.75 12.07 -12.60
CA GLY A 43 1.71 12.45 -11.57
C GLY A 43 3.05 12.98 -12.09
N LYS A 44 3.89 13.42 -11.15
CA LYS A 44 5.25 13.94 -11.39
C LYS A 44 6.29 12.92 -10.94
N VAL A 45 7.30 12.67 -11.77
CA VAL A 45 8.47 11.87 -11.36
C VAL A 45 9.36 12.69 -10.43
N LEU A 46 9.72 12.12 -9.29
CA LEU A 46 10.61 12.70 -8.28
C LEU A 46 12.05 12.21 -8.48
N ASP A 47 13.01 13.01 -8.02
CA ASP A 47 14.43 12.63 -8.04
C ASP A 47 14.72 11.46 -7.08
N GLY A 48 13.93 11.33 -6.01
CA GLY A 48 14.03 10.24 -5.04
C GLY A 48 13.61 8.87 -5.61
N THR A 49 14.12 7.81 -4.99
CA THR A 49 13.85 6.42 -5.37
C THR A 49 13.27 5.60 -4.22
N ASP A 50 12.65 4.47 -4.53
CA ASP A 50 12.36 3.44 -3.55
C ASP A 50 13.62 2.67 -3.13
N GLY A 51 13.47 1.73 -2.18
CA GLY A 51 14.56 0.86 -1.73
C GLY A 51 15.12 -0.07 -2.83
N GLY A 52 14.47 -0.17 -3.99
CA GLY A 52 14.92 -0.90 -5.17
C GLY A 52 15.55 -0.01 -6.25
N GLY A 53 15.77 1.28 -5.97
CA GLY A 53 16.39 2.24 -6.90
C GLY A 53 15.46 2.73 -8.01
N ARG A 54 14.14 2.56 -7.89
CA ARG A 54 13.16 3.02 -8.87
C ARG A 54 12.62 4.39 -8.48
N HIS A 55 12.63 5.34 -9.41
CA HIS A 55 12.10 6.68 -9.17
C HIS A 55 10.65 6.66 -8.74
N LEU A 56 10.30 7.58 -7.84
CA LEU A 56 8.95 7.76 -7.35
C LEU A 56 8.14 8.63 -8.32
N ARG A 57 6.85 8.34 -8.47
CA ARG A 57 5.86 9.08 -9.25
C ARG A 57 4.78 9.59 -8.32
N GLU A 58 4.91 10.86 -7.97
CA GLU A 58 4.04 11.57 -7.04
C GLU A 58 2.70 11.91 -7.68
N VAL A 59 1.61 11.54 -7.00
CA VAL A 59 0.24 11.93 -7.32
C VAL A 59 -0.43 12.52 -6.09
N ALA A 60 -1.49 13.30 -6.32
CA ALA A 60 -2.31 13.81 -5.23
C ALA A 60 -3.07 12.65 -4.55
N GLU A 61 -3.33 12.75 -3.26
CA GLU A 61 -3.96 11.67 -2.46
C GLU A 61 -5.37 11.32 -2.97
N GLU A 62 -6.10 12.31 -3.48
CA GLU A 62 -7.42 12.17 -4.12
C GLU A 62 -7.41 11.41 -5.45
N ASP A 63 -6.24 11.27 -6.08
CA ASP A 63 -6.07 10.54 -7.35
C ASP A 63 -5.22 9.28 -7.19
N ALA A 64 -4.67 9.05 -5.99
CA ALA A 64 -3.69 8.01 -5.76
C ALA A 64 -4.26 6.61 -5.95
N PRO A 65 -3.57 5.71 -6.68
CA PRO A 65 -3.89 4.30 -6.62
C PRO A 65 -3.62 3.77 -5.21
N GLU A 66 -4.30 2.69 -4.83
CA GLU A 66 -4.10 2.01 -3.56
C GLU A 66 -4.05 0.50 -3.75
N VAL A 67 -3.35 -0.16 -2.84
CA VAL A 67 -3.30 -1.62 -2.74
C VAL A 67 -3.49 -2.04 -1.28
N GLY A 68 -4.32 -3.05 -1.04
CA GLY A 68 -4.33 -3.84 0.19
C GLY A 68 -3.73 -5.21 -0.09
N VAL A 69 -3.11 -5.80 0.94
CA VAL A 69 -2.61 -7.19 0.90
C VAL A 69 -3.14 -7.96 2.09
N GLU A 70 -3.65 -9.16 1.83
CA GLU A 70 -4.05 -10.15 2.82
C GLU A 70 -3.30 -11.45 2.53
N VAL A 71 -2.95 -12.18 3.58
CA VAL A 71 -2.22 -13.45 3.50
C VAL A 71 -2.92 -14.50 4.34
N ALA A 72 -3.11 -15.68 3.77
CA ALA A 72 -3.72 -16.82 4.45
C ALA A 72 -2.94 -18.10 4.13
N PRO A 73 -2.84 -19.06 5.07
CA PRO A 73 -2.22 -20.35 4.77
C PRO A 73 -3.04 -21.11 3.72
N GLU A 74 -2.37 -21.80 2.79
CA GLU A 74 -3.02 -22.57 1.72
C GLU A 74 -2.91 -24.08 1.95
N SER A 75 -3.98 -24.82 1.63
CA SER A 75 -4.00 -26.28 1.67
C SER A 75 -2.98 -26.86 0.67
N GLY A 76 -1.96 -27.56 1.16
CA GLY A 76 -0.84 -28.05 0.35
C GLY A 76 0.49 -27.35 0.63
N GLY A 77 0.49 -26.36 1.54
CA GLY A 77 1.67 -25.62 1.98
C GLY A 77 1.84 -24.30 1.23
N GLY A 78 2.55 -23.36 1.86
CA GLY A 78 2.63 -21.99 1.38
C GLY A 78 1.44 -21.14 1.79
N TRP A 79 1.27 -20.02 1.09
CA TRP A 79 0.34 -18.97 1.47
C TRP A 79 -0.39 -18.43 0.25
N GLU A 80 -1.70 -18.25 0.37
CA GLU A 80 -2.50 -17.49 -0.58
C GLU A 80 -2.34 -15.99 -0.26
N VAL A 81 -1.88 -15.22 -1.24
CA VAL A 81 -1.80 -13.76 -1.16
C VAL A 81 -2.93 -13.17 -1.97
N ARG A 82 -3.77 -12.35 -1.33
CA ARG A 82 -4.89 -11.63 -1.97
C ARG A 82 -4.62 -10.14 -1.99
N LEU A 83 -4.80 -9.53 -3.16
CA LEU A 83 -4.61 -8.11 -3.41
C LEU A 83 -5.94 -7.44 -3.72
N THR A 84 -6.20 -6.35 -3.01
CA THR A 84 -7.32 -5.45 -3.30
C THR A 84 -6.78 -4.16 -3.90
N PHE A 85 -7.36 -3.71 -5.00
CA PHE A 85 -6.94 -2.50 -5.69
C PHE A 85 -8.04 -1.44 -5.62
N ARG A 86 -7.65 -0.17 -5.41
CA ARG A 86 -8.54 0.99 -5.60
C ARG A 86 -7.84 2.00 -6.49
N ARG A 87 -8.58 2.60 -7.44
CA ARG A 87 -8.02 3.54 -8.43
C ARG A 87 -6.79 2.98 -9.15
N PHE A 88 -6.69 1.65 -9.25
CA PHE A 88 -5.57 0.95 -9.86
C PHE A 88 -6.05 -0.14 -10.82
N HIS A 89 -5.44 -0.18 -12.00
CA HIS A 89 -5.72 -1.13 -13.07
C HIS A 89 -4.43 -1.83 -13.49
N CYS A 90 -4.41 -3.16 -13.33
CA CYS A 90 -3.32 -3.98 -13.84
C CYS A 90 -3.26 -3.89 -15.37
N SER A 91 -2.09 -3.58 -15.90
CA SER A 91 -1.86 -3.59 -17.34
C SER A 91 -1.92 -5.00 -17.91
N ALA A 92 -2.37 -5.11 -19.15
CA ALA A 92 -2.31 -6.37 -19.88
C ALA A 92 -0.86 -6.81 -20.15
N PRO A 93 -0.60 -8.12 -20.34
CA PRO A 93 0.67 -8.59 -20.88
C PRO A 93 1.01 -7.86 -22.20
N GLY A 94 2.25 -7.40 -22.33
CA GLY A 94 2.70 -6.70 -23.54
C GLY A 94 2.25 -5.23 -23.65
N ALA A 95 1.59 -4.66 -22.64
CA ALA A 95 1.33 -3.22 -22.61
C ALA A 95 2.64 -2.42 -22.74
N GLY A 96 2.58 -1.32 -23.50
CA GLY A 96 3.72 -0.42 -23.68
C GLY A 96 4.15 0.27 -22.38
N PRO A 97 5.36 0.87 -22.34
CA PRO A 97 5.94 1.43 -21.13
C PRO A 97 5.41 2.83 -20.78
N GLU A 98 4.30 3.28 -21.36
CA GLU A 98 3.79 4.62 -21.11
C GLU A 98 2.99 4.67 -19.80
N ALA A 99 3.37 5.57 -18.88
CA ALA A 99 2.62 5.75 -17.65
C ALA A 99 1.23 6.34 -17.94
N ALA A 100 0.20 5.71 -17.38
CA ALA A 100 -1.17 6.20 -17.38
C ALA A 100 -1.70 6.27 -15.94
N PRO A 101 -2.69 7.14 -15.65
CA PRO A 101 -3.21 7.34 -14.30
C PRO A 101 -3.67 6.01 -13.68
N GLY A 102 -3.15 5.68 -12.50
CA GLY A 102 -3.56 4.47 -11.78
C GLY A 102 -3.34 3.17 -12.56
N ARG A 103 -2.38 3.10 -13.49
CA ARG A 103 -2.14 1.90 -14.28
C ARG A 103 -0.75 1.33 -14.02
N GLY A 104 -0.61 -0.01 -14.04
CA GLY A 104 0.69 -0.66 -14.14
C GLY A 104 0.72 -2.08 -13.58
N LEU A 105 1.69 -2.38 -12.72
CA LEU A 105 1.84 -3.69 -12.07
C LEU A 105 1.96 -3.57 -10.55
N ALA A 106 1.45 -4.56 -9.83
CA ALA A 106 1.79 -4.77 -8.43
C ALA A 106 3.06 -5.64 -8.34
N HIS A 107 4.06 -5.21 -7.59
CA HIS A 107 5.21 -6.04 -7.27
C HIS A 107 5.07 -6.56 -5.84
N LEU A 108 5.29 -7.86 -5.67
CA LEU A 108 5.24 -8.52 -4.37
C LEU A 108 6.65 -8.72 -3.83
N PHE A 109 6.84 -8.41 -2.56
CA PHE A 109 8.11 -8.53 -1.84
C PHE A 109 7.92 -9.37 -0.57
N VAL A 110 8.94 -10.15 -0.23
CA VAL A 110 9.08 -10.79 1.08
C VAL A 110 10.37 -10.26 1.70
N ASP A 111 10.26 -9.64 2.87
CA ASP A 111 11.38 -9.00 3.58
C ASP A 111 12.23 -8.08 2.68
N GLY A 112 11.54 -7.28 1.86
CA GLY A 112 12.16 -6.33 0.94
C GLY A 112 12.74 -6.95 -0.34
N ARG A 113 12.72 -8.29 -0.50
CA ARG A 113 13.15 -8.97 -1.74
C ARG A 113 11.96 -9.19 -2.65
N ARG A 114 12.02 -8.70 -3.90
CA ARG A 114 10.94 -8.90 -4.87
C ARG A 114 10.84 -10.37 -5.27
N VAL A 115 9.67 -10.96 -5.08
CA VAL A 115 9.38 -12.36 -5.42
C VAL A 115 8.50 -12.51 -6.66
N ALA A 116 7.66 -11.51 -6.98
CA ALA A 116 6.77 -11.57 -8.12
C ALA A 116 6.43 -10.19 -8.72
N ARG A 117 6.02 -10.21 -9.99
CA ARG A 117 5.35 -9.10 -10.68
C ARG A 117 3.96 -9.58 -11.07
N LEU A 118 2.93 -8.92 -10.55
CA LEU A 118 1.57 -9.40 -10.58
C LEU A 118 0.70 -8.50 -11.47
N ARG A 119 -0.14 -9.16 -12.25
CA ARG A 119 -1.25 -8.59 -13.02
C ARG A 119 -2.60 -9.18 -12.58
N ALA A 120 -2.59 -9.89 -11.46
CA ALA A 120 -3.72 -10.63 -10.90
C ALA A 120 -3.92 -10.23 -9.43
N HIS A 121 -5.10 -10.55 -8.92
CA HIS A 121 -5.48 -10.28 -7.53
C HIS A 121 -4.99 -11.37 -6.56
N GLU A 122 -4.67 -12.55 -7.06
CA GLU A 122 -4.29 -13.69 -6.24
C GLU A 122 -2.90 -14.18 -6.65
N TYR A 123 -2.13 -14.65 -5.67
CA TYR A 123 -0.82 -15.24 -5.89
C TYR A 123 -0.51 -16.30 -4.84
N HIS A 124 -0.14 -17.50 -5.30
CA HIS A 124 0.40 -18.54 -4.44
C HIS A 124 1.85 -18.20 -4.07
N LEU A 125 2.10 -17.92 -2.80
CA LEU A 125 3.43 -17.69 -2.25
C LEU A 125 4.00 -19.02 -1.72
N PRO A 126 5.06 -19.57 -2.35
CA PRO A 126 5.62 -20.83 -1.92
C PRO A 126 6.20 -20.76 -0.51
N GLY A 127 5.88 -21.74 0.35
CA GLY A 127 6.33 -21.77 1.75
C GLY A 127 7.85 -21.69 1.94
N ARG A 128 8.65 -22.15 0.98
CA ARG A 128 10.13 -22.02 1.01
C ARG A 128 10.63 -20.57 1.09
N LEU A 129 9.81 -19.59 0.66
CA LEU A 129 10.15 -18.17 0.73
C LEU A 129 9.83 -17.55 2.09
N VAL A 130 9.11 -18.27 2.94
CA VAL A 130 8.61 -17.85 4.24
C VAL A 130 8.92 -18.96 5.25
N PRO A 131 10.21 -19.19 5.56
CA PRO A 131 10.62 -20.20 6.54
C PRO A 131 10.12 -19.86 7.95
N HIS A 132 10.53 -20.64 8.95
CA HIS A 132 10.25 -20.36 10.34
C HIS A 132 10.64 -18.94 10.74
N GLY A 133 9.73 -18.23 11.41
CA GLY A 133 9.89 -16.84 11.84
C GLY A 133 8.77 -15.91 11.34
N THR A 134 8.96 -14.62 11.58
CA THR A 134 8.05 -13.57 11.10
C THR A 134 8.62 -12.92 9.84
N HIS A 135 7.79 -12.85 8.81
CA HIS A 135 8.13 -12.34 7.49
C HIS A 135 7.12 -11.28 7.04
N HIS A 136 7.61 -10.25 6.36
CA HIS A 136 6.78 -9.15 5.89
C HIS A 136 6.50 -9.30 4.40
N VAL A 137 5.22 -9.46 4.05
CA VAL A 137 4.75 -9.54 2.67
C VAL A 137 4.25 -8.16 2.23
N THR A 138 5.00 -7.48 1.38
CA THR A 138 4.67 -6.14 0.90
C THR A 138 4.23 -6.17 -0.56
N ALA A 139 3.06 -5.61 -0.86
CA ALA A 139 2.64 -5.30 -2.22
C ALA A 139 2.88 -3.81 -2.50
N ARG A 140 3.61 -3.48 -3.58
CA ARG A 140 3.90 -2.09 -3.99
C ARG A 140 3.48 -1.86 -5.44
N LEU A 141 2.91 -0.70 -5.72
CA LEU A 141 2.40 -0.36 -7.05
C LEU A 141 3.45 0.36 -7.90
N TYR A 142 3.61 -0.11 -9.14
CA TYR A 142 4.49 0.47 -10.15
C TYR A 142 3.67 0.88 -11.37
N ALA A 143 4.01 2.01 -11.97
CA ALA A 143 3.50 2.42 -13.28
C ALA A 143 4.11 1.56 -14.40
N ASP A 144 3.56 1.66 -15.61
CA ASP A 144 4.03 0.88 -16.78
C ASP A 144 5.46 1.24 -17.22
N ASP A 145 5.90 2.49 -17.00
CA ASP A 145 7.29 2.93 -17.18
C ASP A 145 8.23 2.40 -16.08
N GLY A 146 7.66 1.74 -15.07
CA GLY A 146 8.32 1.18 -13.90
C GLY A 146 8.77 2.21 -12.85
N THR A 147 8.24 3.44 -12.89
CA THR A 147 8.25 4.32 -11.72
C THR A 147 7.32 3.78 -10.64
N VAL A 148 7.57 4.15 -9.38
CA VAL A 148 6.80 3.69 -8.23
C VAL A 148 5.71 4.70 -7.95
N TRP A 149 4.44 4.30 -7.91
CA TRP A 149 3.37 5.21 -7.49
C TRP A 149 3.65 5.70 -6.06
N ALA A 150 3.52 6.99 -5.81
CA ALA A 150 3.85 7.60 -4.54
C ALA A 150 2.87 8.72 -4.16
N VAL A 151 2.69 8.88 -2.84
CA VAL A 151 1.94 9.98 -2.23
C VAL A 151 2.82 10.56 -1.12
N HIS A 152 2.99 11.88 -1.12
CA HIS A 152 3.87 12.61 -0.22
C HIS A 152 5.30 12.04 -0.18
N GLY A 153 5.83 11.67 -1.35
CA GLY A 153 7.16 11.10 -1.49
C GLY A 153 7.32 9.69 -0.90
N LYS A 154 6.22 9.01 -0.56
CA LYS A 154 6.24 7.63 -0.04
C LYS A 154 5.62 6.67 -1.05
N PRO A 155 6.24 5.50 -1.29
CA PRO A 155 5.65 4.47 -2.14
C PRO A 155 4.23 4.09 -1.70
N VAL A 156 3.33 3.96 -2.67
CA VAL A 156 2.03 3.33 -2.48
C VAL A 156 2.25 1.82 -2.33
N GLN A 157 2.06 1.34 -1.12
CA GLN A 157 2.25 -0.05 -0.76
C GLN A 157 1.40 -0.44 0.46
N SER A 158 1.17 -1.75 0.63
CA SER A 158 0.60 -2.34 1.84
C SER A 158 1.40 -3.57 2.25
N THR A 159 1.41 -3.87 3.55
CA THR A 159 2.19 -4.97 4.12
C THR A 159 1.33 -5.80 5.05
N ALA A 160 1.45 -7.12 4.94
CA ALA A 160 0.88 -8.08 5.87
C ALA A 160 1.99 -8.99 6.40
N ASP A 161 1.81 -9.46 7.64
CA ASP A 161 2.81 -10.29 8.31
C ASP A 161 2.41 -11.76 8.24
N ILE A 162 3.40 -12.61 7.99
CA ILE A 162 3.28 -14.06 8.13
C ILE A 162 4.16 -14.47 9.30
N THR A 163 3.61 -15.22 10.25
CA THR A 163 4.40 -15.86 11.31
C THR A 163 4.27 -17.37 11.18
N VAL A 164 5.40 -18.02 10.91
CA VAL A 164 5.52 -19.48 10.86
C VAL A 164 6.23 -19.93 12.12
N SER A 165 5.53 -20.68 12.96
CA SER A 165 6.12 -21.39 14.09
C SER A 165 6.30 -22.86 13.74
N ASP A 166 7.29 -23.51 14.33
CA ASP A 166 7.41 -24.96 14.26
C ASP A 166 6.17 -25.53 14.92
N THR A 167 5.29 -26.13 14.11
CA THR A 167 4.31 -27.06 14.67
C THR A 167 5.11 -28.30 14.99
N GLU A 168 5.40 -28.52 16.27
CA GLU A 168 5.87 -29.82 16.75
C GLU A 168 4.93 -30.87 16.16
N VAL A 169 5.45 -31.62 15.20
CA VAL A 169 4.77 -32.80 14.68
C VAL A 169 4.70 -33.71 15.90
N ASP A 170 3.54 -33.74 16.55
CA ASP A 170 3.19 -34.70 17.57
C ASP A 170 3.34 -36.07 16.92
N ALA A 171 4.54 -36.62 17.05
CA ALA A 171 4.86 -37.96 16.61
C ALA A 171 4.11 -38.88 17.57
N PRO A 172 3.18 -39.73 17.11
CA PRO A 172 2.77 -40.86 17.92
C PRO A 172 4.01 -41.75 18.07
N GLY A 173 4.75 -41.56 19.16
CA GLY A 173 5.77 -42.50 19.58
C GLY A 173 5.11 -43.89 19.68
N PRO A 174 5.70 -44.95 19.12
CA PRO A 174 5.14 -46.29 19.25
C PRO A 174 5.14 -46.67 20.72
N SER A 175 3.97 -46.53 21.36
CA SER A 175 3.75 -47.06 22.70
C SER A 175 3.91 -48.57 22.61
N ALA A 176 4.97 -49.04 23.25
CA ALA A 176 5.43 -50.41 23.25
C ALA A 176 4.27 -51.38 23.50
N GLY A 177 4.14 -52.37 22.61
CA GLY A 177 3.32 -53.54 22.87
C GLY A 177 3.90 -54.29 24.07
N THR A 178 3.23 -54.20 25.22
CA THR A 178 3.46 -55.12 26.33
C THR A 178 2.83 -56.44 25.95
N GLY A 179 3.63 -57.33 25.35
CA GLY A 179 3.26 -58.72 25.12
C GLY A 179 2.99 -59.41 26.45
N THR A 180 1.75 -59.86 26.65
CA THR A 180 1.37 -60.82 27.68
C THR A 180 2.06 -62.16 27.40
N PRO A 181 2.84 -62.74 28.33
CA PRO A 181 3.36 -64.10 28.14
C PRO A 181 2.23 -65.13 28.35
N PRO A 182 2.21 -66.24 27.60
CA PRO A 182 1.22 -67.29 27.79
C PRO A 182 1.49 -68.09 29.09
N PRO A 183 0.47 -68.69 29.71
CA PRO A 183 0.65 -69.50 30.91
C PRO A 183 1.41 -70.80 30.59
N ALA A 184 2.37 -71.13 31.45
CA ALA A 184 3.07 -72.41 31.42
C ALA A 184 2.13 -73.56 31.82
N THR A 185 2.31 -74.71 31.18
CA THR A 185 1.60 -75.98 31.43
C THR A 185 2.28 -76.75 32.56
#